data_AF-F8CN27-F1
#
_entry.id   AF-F8CN27-F1
#
_cell.length_a   1.000
_cell.length_b   1.000
_cell.length_c   1.000
_cell.angle_alpha   90.00
_cell.angle_beta   90.00
_cell.angle_gamma   90.00
#
_symmetry.space_group_name_H-M   'P 1'
#
loop_
_entity.id
_entity.type
_entity.pdbx_description
1 polymer ?
#
loop_
_entity_poly.entity_id
_entity_poly.type
_entity_poly.pdbx_seq_one_letter_code
_entity_poly.pdbx_strand_id
1 'polypeptide(L)'
;MNYLRLFVGESAWVQLDANQSRARPITLYEGNIESVLEEDVGLLEAPARLYGRVWTGGPQVVIRYHTAQPLRGGDPVPLCAVARLGFGQLRKHPDSKPGTAILDSPRAGVYIVDEFR
;
A
#
# COMPACT_ATOMS: atom_id res chain seq x y z
N MET A 1 -10.40 15.52 5.21
CA MET A 1 -10.41 14.76 3.93
C MET A 1 -11.77 14.81 3.20
N ASN A 2 -12.60 15.86 3.35
CA ASN A 2 -13.90 15.93 2.64
C ASN A 2 -13.79 16.28 1.15
N TYR A 3 -12.76 17.03 0.73
CA TYR A 3 -12.63 17.50 -0.66
C TYR A 3 -12.40 16.39 -1.68
N LEU A 4 -11.78 15.27 -1.27
CA LEU A 4 -11.54 14.11 -2.15
C LEU A 4 -12.55 12.99 -1.94
N ARG A 5 -13.55 13.19 -1.08
CA ARG A 5 -14.53 12.15 -0.70
C ARG A 5 -13.86 10.82 -0.33
N LEU A 6 -12.71 10.89 0.34
CA LEU A 6 -12.02 9.72 0.88
C LEU A 6 -12.66 9.39 2.22
N PHE A 7 -13.54 8.39 2.24
CA PHE A 7 -14.24 7.99 3.45
C PHE A 7 -13.53 6.82 4.14
N VAL A 8 -13.50 6.86 5.47
CA VAL A 8 -12.93 5.77 6.28
C VAL A 8 -13.61 4.45 5.94
N GLY A 9 -12.81 3.44 5.62
CA GLY A 9 -13.29 2.11 5.23
C GLY A 9 -13.39 1.89 3.72
N GLU A 10 -13.34 2.94 2.89
CA GLU A 10 -13.18 2.76 1.44
C GLU A 10 -11.86 2.08 1.11
N SER A 11 -11.86 1.30 0.02
CA SER A 11 -10.71 0.51 -0.38
C SER A 11 -10.57 0.41 -1.88
N ALA A 12 -9.34 0.19 -2.32
CA ALA A 12 -8.97 -0.06 -3.71
C ALA A 12 -7.82 -1.08 -3.78
N TRP A 13 -7.59 -1.66 -4.96
CA TRP A 13 -6.40 -2.48 -5.19
C TRP A 13 -5.12 -1.63 -5.30
N VAL A 14 -4.04 -2.12 -4.70
CA VAL A 14 -2.70 -1.54 -4.81
C VAL A 14 -1.69 -2.62 -5.23
N GLN A 15 -0.80 -2.24 -6.13
CA GLN A 15 0.45 -2.94 -6.42
C GLN A 15 1.50 -2.51 -5.38
N LEU A 16 1.96 -3.45 -4.54
CA LEU A 16 2.70 -3.17 -3.31
C LEU A 16 4.05 -2.50 -3.54
N ASP A 17 4.88 -3.01 -4.44
CA ASP A 17 6.15 -2.37 -4.79
C ASP A 17 6.17 -2.11 -6.29
N ALA A 18 6.28 -0.83 -6.65
CA ALA A 18 6.32 -0.38 -8.03
C ALA A 18 7.52 -0.96 -8.80
N ASN A 19 8.63 -1.25 -8.11
CA ASN A 19 9.84 -1.84 -8.69
C ASN A 19 9.72 -3.35 -8.93
N GLN A 20 8.71 -4.00 -8.34
CA GLN A 20 8.53 -5.45 -8.38
C GLN A 20 7.17 -5.86 -8.99
N SER A 21 6.58 -5.01 -9.83
CA SER A 21 5.22 -5.20 -10.37
C SER A 21 4.97 -6.50 -11.15
N ARG A 22 6.02 -7.14 -11.67
CA ARG A 22 5.93 -8.42 -12.40
C ARG A 22 6.54 -9.61 -11.65
N ALA A 23 7.11 -9.39 -10.47
CA ALA A 23 7.75 -10.45 -9.70
C ALA A 23 6.72 -11.24 -8.88
N ARG A 24 6.91 -12.55 -8.82
CA ARG A 24 6.16 -13.47 -7.96
C ARG A 24 7.11 -14.59 -7.50
N PRO A 25 7.46 -14.69 -6.21
CA PRO A 25 7.07 -13.80 -5.10
C PRO A 25 7.72 -12.41 -5.20
N ILE A 26 7.29 -11.47 -4.36
CA ILE A 26 7.99 -10.18 -4.13
C ILE A 26 8.71 -10.20 -2.78
N THR A 27 9.74 -9.36 -2.62
CA THR A 27 10.41 -9.14 -1.33
C THR A 27 10.28 -7.68 -0.93
N LEU A 28 9.54 -7.41 0.14
CA LEU A 28 9.49 -6.08 0.74
C LEU A 28 10.65 -5.89 1.71
N TYR A 29 11.14 -4.66 1.79
CA TYR A 29 12.17 -4.23 2.73
C TYR A 29 11.54 -3.28 3.74
N GLU A 30 11.96 -3.38 5.00
CA GLU A 30 11.55 -2.42 6.03
C GLU A 30 12.04 -1.01 5.69
N GLY A 31 11.16 -0.02 5.83
CA GLY A 31 11.45 1.37 5.45
C GLY A 31 10.48 1.92 4.42
N ASN A 32 10.93 2.90 3.63
CA ASN A 32 10.07 3.60 2.68
C ASN A 32 9.66 2.68 1.52
N ILE A 33 8.44 2.86 1.02
CA ILE A 33 7.91 2.11 -0.13
C ILE A 33 7.18 3.03 -1.09
N GLU A 34 7.27 2.66 -2.36
CA GLU A 34 6.49 3.22 -3.45
C GLU A 34 5.57 2.15 -4.03
N SER A 35 4.27 2.41 -3.96
CA SER A 35 3.24 1.51 -4.46
C SER A 35 2.44 2.18 -5.57
N VAL A 36 1.67 1.42 -6.33
CA VAL A 36 0.79 1.97 -7.38
C VAL A 36 -0.65 1.63 -7.05
N LEU A 37 -1.48 2.66 -6.88
CA LEU A 37 -2.91 2.52 -6.80
C LEU A 37 -3.43 2.07 -8.18
N GLU A 38 -4.12 0.94 -8.23
CA GLU A 38 -4.60 0.32 -9.48
C GLU A 38 -6.07 0.65 -9.77
N GLU A 39 -6.83 1.11 -8.77
CA GLU A 39 -8.25 1.47 -8.87
C GLU A 39 -8.53 2.78 -8.14
N ASP A 40 -9.54 3.50 -8.60
CA ASP A 40 -9.97 4.75 -7.98
C ASP A 40 -10.44 4.51 -6.54
N VAL A 41 -10.14 5.45 -5.65
CA VAL A 41 -10.69 5.48 -4.28
C VAL A 41 -11.21 6.88 -3.98
N GLY A 42 -12.51 7.00 -3.73
CA GLY A 42 -13.19 8.30 -3.68
C GLY A 42 -12.99 9.06 -4.99
N LEU A 43 -12.39 10.26 -4.92
CA LEU A 43 -11.99 11.08 -6.08
C LEU A 43 -10.50 10.98 -6.44
N LEU A 44 -9.74 10.11 -5.76
CA LEU A 44 -8.35 9.84 -6.11
C LEU A 44 -8.32 8.85 -7.28
N GLU A 45 -8.09 9.37 -8.48
CA GLU A 45 -8.02 8.57 -9.70
C GLU A 45 -6.74 7.72 -9.78
N ALA A 46 -6.88 6.49 -10.26
CA ALA A 46 -5.79 5.62 -10.64
C ALA A 46 -5.33 5.90 -12.10
N PRO A 47 -4.03 5.68 -12.41
CA PRO A 47 -3.00 5.28 -11.47
C PRO A 47 -2.46 6.47 -10.67
N ALA A 48 -2.21 6.21 -9.38
CA ALA A 48 -1.51 7.14 -8.49
C ALA A 48 -0.34 6.43 -7.80
N ARG A 49 0.78 7.13 -7.61
CA ARG A 49 1.90 6.64 -6.82
C ARG A 49 1.58 6.86 -5.34
N LEU A 50 1.61 5.80 -4.55
CA LEU A 50 1.47 5.90 -3.10
C LEU A 50 2.85 5.85 -2.46
N TYR A 51 3.13 6.82 -1.59
CA TYR A 51 4.32 6.86 -0.76
C TYR A 51 3.97 6.48 0.66
N GLY A 52 4.76 5.59 1.24
CA GLY A 52 4.50 5.04 2.56
C GLY A 52 5.70 4.40 3.21
N ARG A 53 5.43 3.64 4.26
CA ARG A 53 6.41 2.90 5.03
C ARG A 53 5.94 1.48 5.31
N VAL A 54 6.90 0.56 5.33
CA VAL A 54 6.76 -0.86 5.60
C VAL A 54 7.37 -1.19 6.96
N TRP A 55 6.71 -2.05 7.71
CA TRP A 55 7.23 -2.70 8.92
C TRP A 55 7.15 -4.21 8.77
N THR A 56 8.25 -4.90 9.11
CA THR A 56 8.42 -6.34 8.86
C THR A 56 8.57 -7.17 10.14
N GLY A 57 8.56 -6.52 11.31
CA GLY A 57 8.83 -7.17 12.60
C GLY A 57 7.80 -8.25 13.01
N GLY A 58 6.57 -8.19 12.50
CA GLY A 58 5.51 -9.15 12.80
C GLY A 58 5.47 -10.37 11.87
N PRO A 59 4.52 -11.30 12.11
CA PRO A 59 4.19 -12.39 11.17
C PRO A 59 3.47 -11.89 9.91
N GLN A 60 2.97 -10.65 9.94
CA GLN A 60 2.35 -9.95 8.83
C GLN A 60 3.09 -8.64 8.58
N VAL A 61 3.15 -8.25 7.31
CA VAL A 61 3.66 -6.94 6.92
C VAL A 61 2.62 -5.89 7.23
N VAL A 62 3.06 -4.79 7.83
CA VAL A 62 2.24 -3.58 7.98
C VAL A 62 2.75 -2.55 6.99
N ILE A 63 1.84 -1.93 6.23
CA ILE A 63 2.17 -0.84 5.30
C ILE A 63 1.21 0.31 5.53
N ARG A 64 1.76 1.52 5.68
CA ARG A 64 1.01 2.76 5.87
C ARG A 64 1.42 3.75 4.79
N TYR A 65 0.43 4.33 4.11
CA TYR A 65 0.62 5.31 3.05
C TYR A 65 0.18 6.69 3.51
N HIS A 66 1.07 7.67 3.40
CA HIS A 66 0.81 9.03 3.86
C HIS A 66 0.57 10.01 2.71
N THR A 67 0.90 9.63 1.46
CA THR A 67 0.80 10.53 0.30
C THR A 67 0.44 9.75 -0.95
N ALA A 68 -0.46 10.29 -1.77
CA ALA A 68 -0.71 9.86 -3.14
C ALA A 68 -0.31 10.96 -4.12
N GLN A 69 0.43 10.60 -5.17
CA GLN A 69 0.73 11.48 -6.30
C GLN A 69 -0.01 10.96 -7.53
N PRO A 70 -1.04 11.67 -8.02
CA PRO A 70 -1.69 11.35 -9.28
C PRO A 70 -0.66 11.35 -10.43
N LEU A 71 -0.72 10.34 -11.31
CA LEU A 71 0.21 10.23 -12.44
C LEU A 71 -0.24 11.01 -13.68
N ARG A 72 -1.49 11.48 -13.69
CA ARG A 72 -2.04 12.34 -14.76
C ARG A 72 -1.82 13.84 -14.51
N GLY A 73 -0.95 14.18 -13.56
CA GLY A 73 -0.74 15.56 -13.10
C GLY A 73 -1.63 15.94 -11.93
N GLY A 74 -1.25 17.00 -11.21
CA GLY A 74 -1.91 17.46 -9.99
C GLY A 74 -0.99 17.42 -8.77
N ASP A 75 -1.46 18.04 -7.68
CA ASP A 75 -0.70 18.15 -6.44
C ASP A 75 -0.71 16.83 -5.64
N PRO A 76 0.35 16.56 -4.84
CA PRO A 76 0.35 15.47 -3.89
C PRO A 76 -0.82 15.57 -2.92
N VAL A 77 -1.53 14.47 -2.74
CA VAL A 77 -2.65 14.32 -1.82
C VAL A 77 -2.16 13.68 -0.52
N PRO A 78 -2.23 14.36 0.64
CA PRO A 78 -2.03 13.71 1.92
C PRO A 78 -3.21 12.79 2.25
N LEU A 79 -2.93 11.59 2.76
CA LEU A 79 -3.94 10.60 3.11
C LEU A 79 -3.47 9.73 4.27
N CYS A 80 -4.40 9.05 4.93
CA CYS A 80 -4.10 7.97 5.86
C CYS A 80 -4.68 6.68 5.29
N ALA A 81 -3.83 5.79 4.81
CA ALA A 81 -4.28 4.50 4.30
C ALA A 81 -3.35 3.38 4.70
N VAL A 82 -3.93 2.18 4.84
CA VAL A 82 -3.21 0.99 5.28
C VAL A 82 -3.45 -0.15 4.31
N ALA A 83 -2.39 -0.86 3.94
CA ALA A 83 -2.59 -2.14 3.27
C ALA A 83 -3.16 -3.12 4.31
N ARG A 84 -4.34 -3.68 4.06
CA ARG A 84 -4.92 -4.70 4.93
C ARG A 84 -4.85 -6.07 4.27
N LEU A 85 -4.78 -7.07 5.13
CA LEU A 85 -4.82 -8.46 4.74
C LEU A 85 -6.24 -8.83 4.26
N GLY A 86 -6.39 -9.00 2.95
CA GLY A 86 -7.38 -9.89 2.34
C GLY A 86 -6.67 -11.13 1.80
N PHE A 87 -7.26 -12.32 1.93
CA PHE A 87 -6.77 -13.55 1.27
C PHE A 87 -5.29 -13.92 1.51
N GLY A 88 -4.69 -13.54 2.64
CA GLY A 88 -3.31 -13.93 3.00
C GLY A 88 -2.19 -13.09 2.37
N GLN A 89 -2.51 -12.04 1.60
CA GLN A 89 -1.55 -11.30 0.77
C GLN A 89 -0.37 -10.65 1.52
N LEU A 90 -0.55 -10.29 2.79
CA LEU A 90 0.48 -9.65 3.63
C LEU A 90 1.10 -10.61 4.65
N ARG A 91 0.79 -11.91 4.57
CA ARG A 91 1.39 -12.92 5.45
C ARG A 91 2.81 -13.19 4.99
N LYS A 92 3.77 -13.00 5.91
CA LYS A 92 5.19 -13.18 5.63
C LYS A 92 5.53 -14.66 5.47
N HIS A 93 6.33 -15.01 4.46
CA HIS A 93 6.89 -16.35 4.34
C HIS A 93 7.82 -16.66 5.53
N PRO A 94 7.83 -17.89 6.09
CA PRO A 94 8.73 -18.27 7.19
C PRO A 94 10.21 -17.99 6.92
N ASP A 95 10.65 -18.11 5.67
CA ASP A 95 12.04 -17.89 5.24
C ASP A 95 12.45 -16.42 5.13
N SER A 96 11.54 -15.48 5.44
CA SER A 96 11.85 -14.06 5.38
C SER A 96 12.90 -13.68 6.43
N LYS A 97 13.98 -13.04 5.98
CA LYS A 97 15.06 -12.58 6.86
C LYS A 97 14.64 -11.34 7.67
N PRO A 98 15.30 -11.05 8.81
CA PRO A 98 15.08 -9.81 9.55
C PRO A 98 15.17 -8.57 8.64
N GLY A 99 14.23 -7.63 8.79
CA GLY A 99 14.13 -6.42 7.96
C GLY A 99 13.53 -6.65 6.56
N THR A 100 13.07 -7.86 6.25
CA THR A 100 12.47 -8.20 4.96
C THR A 100 11.18 -9.00 5.13
N ALA A 101 10.36 -9.03 4.09
CA ALA A 101 9.20 -9.90 4.00
C ALA A 101 8.99 -10.42 2.58
N ILE A 102 9.05 -11.74 2.42
CA ILE A 102 8.69 -12.41 1.17
C ILE A 102 7.17 -12.61 1.15
N LEU A 103 6.52 -12.13 0.10
CA LEU A 103 5.07 -12.21 -0.10
C LEU A 103 4.76 -12.87 -1.45
N ASP A 104 3.80 -13.80 -1.47
CA ASP A 104 3.39 -14.49 -2.70
C ASP A 104 2.57 -13.60 -3.64
N SER A 105 1.85 -12.62 -3.06
CA SER A 105 1.04 -11.67 -3.82
C SER A 105 1.76 -10.33 -3.95
N PRO A 106 1.94 -9.81 -5.19
CA PRO A 106 2.42 -8.46 -5.41
C PRO A 106 1.35 -7.39 -5.14
N ARG A 107 0.10 -7.79 -4.89
CA ARG A 107 -1.05 -6.91 -4.70
C ARG A 107 -1.70 -7.08 -3.33
N ALA A 108 -2.29 -6.01 -2.83
CA ALA A 108 -3.11 -6.01 -1.63
C ALA A 108 -4.28 -5.00 -1.75
N GLY A 109 -5.28 -5.13 -0.87
CA GLY A 109 -6.25 -4.06 -0.68
C GLY A 109 -5.66 -2.95 0.18
N VAL A 110 -5.80 -1.70 -0.25
CA VAL A 110 -5.48 -0.51 0.55
C VAL A 110 -6.77 0.13 1.06
N TYR A 111 -6.82 0.47 2.35
CA TYR A 111 -8.01 0.99 3.02
C TYR A 111 -7.75 2.36 3.61
N ILE A 112 -8.65 3.31 3.38
CA ILE A 112 -8.62 4.62 4.03
C ILE A 112 -8.95 4.47 5.51
N VAL A 113 -8.14 5.08 6.37
CA VAL A 113 -8.32 5.15 7.82
C VAL A 113 -8.32 6.61 8.27
N ASP A 114 -8.88 6.86 9.44
CA ASP A 114 -8.94 8.21 10.00
C ASP A 114 -7.55 8.70 10.46
N GLU A 115 -6.78 7.81 11.08
CA GLU A 115 -5.45 8.08 11.61
C GLU A 115 -4.62 6.79 11.69
N PHE A 116 -3.29 6.93 11.83
CA PHE A 116 -2.42 5.82 12.16
C PHE A 116 -2.31 5.66 13.68
N ARG A 117 -2.71 4.50 14.19
CA ARG A 117 -2.58 4.14 15.61
C ARG A 117 -1.40 3.23 15.89
#